data_AF-A0AAW0PI23-F1
#
_entry.id   AF-A0AAW0PI23-F1
#
_cell.length_a   1.000
_cell.length_b   1.000
_cell.length_c   1.000
_cell.angle_alpha   90.00
_cell.angle_beta   90.00
_cell.angle_gamma   90.00
#
_symmetry.space_group_name_H-M   'P 1'
#
loop_
_entity.id
_entity.type
_entity.pdbx_description
1 polymer ?
#
loop_
_entity_poly.entity_id
_entity_poly.type
_entity_poly.pdbx_seq_one_letter_code
_entity_poly.pdbx_strand_id
1 'polypeptide(L)'
;MLRLLRVTRTVPVLLCSSRWTVPVLLCSSPRTVSTRRMSSSGARLVVWSSRGCVAYLSPRPWTPGSVLLEPDPAGALGTSVFDLAEDVYLSLLLGARAVSRLLCERLGVRRCALVSRPQPHRPPHVQVLPLHGLGAEWRPHLAADEEFNPSDPGYCTSKSAPRWTDERLTELQGRVRAALPDPGAPPDFTFLGEDPDVRGEELQWRVWDDPGHVSVLTPFPNTPGLTVVVPRRPLSSDIFSLEEPDYVSLVRAARTSALLLLRGLGASGVGMIFEGFEIDYAHVKLMPLFSSCSSGDVSPCPSFYSSYPGFVSSEDGPEASAEGLRALQTQLTSESTTSS
;
A
#
# COMPACT_ATOMS: atom_id res chain seq x y z
N MET A 1 -4.56 8.15 19.07
CA MET A 1 -4.32 7.74 17.67
C MET A 1 -5.31 6.68 17.16
N LEU A 2 -5.92 5.83 18.00
CA LEU A 2 -6.86 4.77 17.52
C LEU A 2 -8.23 4.74 18.21
N ARG A 3 -8.63 5.88 18.78
CA ARG A 3 -9.95 6.02 19.40
C ARG A 3 -11.04 6.29 18.36
N LEU A 4 -11.17 5.42 17.36
CA LEU A 4 -12.38 5.33 16.52
C LEU A 4 -12.75 3.92 16.06
N LEU A 5 -12.01 2.87 16.45
CA LEU A 5 -12.40 1.47 16.17
C LEU A 5 -13.27 0.87 17.28
N ARG A 6 -14.40 1.52 17.59
CA ARG A 6 -15.52 0.88 18.30
C ARG A 6 -16.85 1.25 17.65
N VAL A 7 -17.22 0.49 16.61
CA VAL A 7 -18.64 0.18 16.39
C VAL A 7 -18.87 -1.19 17.02
N THR A 8 -19.34 -1.20 18.26
CA THR A 8 -19.76 -2.44 18.93
C THR A 8 -21.00 -2.99 18.21
N ARG A 9 -20.85 -4.08 17.46
CA ARG A 9 -21.98 -4.93 17.07
C ARG A 9 -21.90 -6.25 17.84
N THR A 10 -22.66 -6.32 18.92
CA THR A 10 -23.13 -7.59 19.48
C THR A 10 -24.02 -8.28 18.45
N VAL A 11 -23.60 -9.44 17.95
CA VAL A 11 -24.45 -10.37 17.20
C VAL A 11 -24.46 -11.70 17.96
N PRO A 12 -25.63 -12.31 18.22
CA PRO A 12 -25.73 -13.54 18.99
C PRO A 12 -25.22 -14.74 18.19
N VAL A 13 -24.48 -15.61 18.88
CA VAL A 13 -24.03 -16.91 18.39
C VAL A 13 -25.25 -17.85 18.28
N LEU A 14 -25.54 -18.32 17.06
CA LEU A 14 -26.41 -19.46 16.82
C LEU A 14 -25.55 -20.64 16.37
N LEU A 15 -25.38 -21.59 17.29
CA LEU A 15 -24.79 -22.91 17.04
C LEU A 15 -25.69 -23.70 16.09
N CYS A 16 -25.16 -24.14 14.95
CA CYS A 16 -25.77 -25.18 14.14
C CYS A 16 -24.72 -26.25 13.80
N SER A 17 -24.90 -27.42 14.40
CA SER A 17 -24.10 -28.61 14.14
C SER A 17 -24.57 -29.29 12.86
N SER A 18 -23.66 -29.65 11.96
CA SER A 18 -23.97 -30.61 10.89
C SER A 18 -22.75 -31.45 10.56
N ARG A 19 -22.86 -32.74 10.85
CA ARG A 19 -21.93 -33.80 10.45
C ARG A 19 -22.06 -34.02 8.95
N TRP A 20 -20.94 -34.09 8.23
CA TRP A 20 -20.92 -34.62 6.87
C TRP A 20 -19.76 -35.61 6.71
N THR A 21 -20.12 -36.81 6.31
CA THR A 21 -19.28 -37.96 5.97
C THR A 21 -18.58 -37.76 4.63
N VAL A 22 -17.30 -38.14 4.58
CA VAL A 22 -16.40 -38.06 3.42
C VAL A 22 -16.58 -39.29 2.53
N PRO A 23 -16.76 -39.17 1.20
CA PRO A 23 -16.50 -40.25 0.27
C PRO A 23 -15.09 -40.14 -0.31
N VAL A 24 -14.33 -41.22 -0.17
CA VAL A 24 -13.03 -41.46 -0.82
C VAL A 24 -13.26 -41.68 -2.32
N LEU A 25 -12.67 -40.84 -3.16
CA LEU A 25 -12.63 -41.01 -4.61
C LEU A 25 -11.20 -41.30 -5.07
N LEU A 26 -11.05 -42.40 -5.80
CA LEU A 26 -9.79 -42.99 -6.24
C LEU A 26 -9.03 -42.10 -7.23
N CYS A 27 -7.72 -42.02 -7.01
CA CYS A 27 -6.72 -41.42 -7.91
C CYS A 27 -6.80 -41.96 -9.34
N SER A 28 -6.85 -41.03 -10.29
CA SER A 28 -6.51 -41.26 -11.70
C SER A 28 -5.43 -40.24 -12.07
N SER A 29 -4.26 -40.70 -12.53
CA SER A 29 -3.07 -39.90 -12.80
C SER A 29 -3.32 -38.77 -13.82
N PRO A 30 -2.86 -37.52 -13.59
CA PRO A 30 -2.96 -36.49 -14.60
C PRO A 30 -1.86 -36.65 -15.65
N ARG A 31 -2.29 -36.73 -16.91
CA ARG A 31 -1.44 -36.56 -18.09
C ARG A 31 -0.80 -35.17 -18.06
N THR A 32 0.51 -35.10 -18.27
CA THR A 32 1.29 -33.89 -18.40
C THR A 32 0.78 -33.06 -19.58
N VAL A 33 -0.06 -32.06 -19.29
CA VAL A 33 -0.33 -30.96 -20.21
C VAL A 33 0.76 -29.93 -19.99
N SER A 34 1.68 -29.82 -20.95
CA SER A 34 2.67 -28.76 -21.03
C SER A 34 1.94 -27.43 -21.23
N THR A 35 1.70 -26.70 -20.13
CA THR A 35 1.25 -25.31 -20.18
C THR A 35 2.45 -24.46 -20.59
N ARG A 36 2.58 -24.22 -21.89
CA ARG A 36 3.38 -23.09 -22.39
C ARG A 36 2.87 -21.83 -21.70
N ARG A 37 3.65 -21.31 -20.74
CA ARG A 37 3.49 -19.97 -20.18
C ARG A 37 3.68 -18.98 -21.33
N MET A 38 2.58 -18.54 -21.94
CA MET A 38 2.59 -17.48 -22.94
C MET A 38 2.86 -16.17 -22.20
N SER A 39 4.11 -15.70 -22.29
CA SER A 39 4.48 -14.34 -21.92
C SER A 39 3.70 -13.38 -22.84
N SER A 40 2.69 -12.70 -22.31
CA SER A 40 2.01 -11.61 -23.00
C SER A 40 2.93 -10.38 -23.02
N SER A 41 3.91 -10.40 -23.91
CA SER A 41 4.68 -9.21 -24.31
C SER A 41 3.80 -8.28 -25.15
N GLY A 42 2.71 -7.78 -24.58
CA GLY A 42 1.92 -6.69 -25.15
C GLY A 42 2.69 -5.37 -25.08
N ALA A 43 2.48 -4.49 -26.06
CA ALA A 43 3.03 -3.13 -26.01
C ALA A 43 2.50 -2.40 -24.76
N ARG A 44 3.39 -1.77 -23.99
CA ARG A 44 3.01 -0.97 -22.82
C ARG A 44 2.16 0.22 -23.25
N LEU A 45 0.94 0.33 -22.71
CA LEU A 45 0.03 1.44 -23.00
C LEU A 45 0.37 2.64 -22.12
N VAL A 46 1.38 3.40 -22.56
CA VAL A 46 1.88 4.59 -21.85
C VAL A 46 0.79 5.66 -21.78
N VAL A 47 0.59 6.22 -20.59
CA VAL A 47 -0.39 7.30 -20.32
C VAL A 47 0.27 8.58 -19.85
N TRP A 48 1.49 8.49 -19.33
CA TRP A 48 2.26 9.63 -18.88
C TRP A 48 3.74 9.27 -18.85
N SER A 49 4.61 10.25 -19.08
CA SER A 49 6.06 10.09 -18.99
C SER A 49 6.72 11.42 -18.65
N SER A 50 7.82 11.36 -17.91
CA SER A 50 8.68 12.51 -17.66
C SER A 50 10.14 12.08 -17.68
N ARG A 51 11.08 13.03 -17.47
CA ARG A 51 12.50 12.70 -17.34
C ARG A 51 12.70 11.82 -16.09
N GLY A 52 12.96 10.53 -16.30
CA GLY A 52 13.33 9.59 -15.24
C GLY A 52 12.25 8.58 -14.83
N CYS A 53 11.01 8.69 -15.34
CA CYS A 53 9.96 7.69 -15.07
C CYS A 53 8.88 7.65 -16.15
N VAL A 54 8.27 6.47 -16.33
CA VAL A 54 7.20 6.20 -17.28
C VAL A 54 6.01 5.54 -16.58
N ALA A 55 4.81 5.95 -16.95
CA ALA A 55 3.55 5.44 -16.43
C ALA A 55 2.73 4.79 -17.54
N TYR A 56 2.21 3.59 -17.29
CA TYR A 56 1.40 2.85 -18.25
C TYR A 56 0.27 2.09 -17.56
N LEU A 57 -0.82 1.83 -18.29
CA LEU A 57 -1.96 1.10 -17.76
C LEU A 57 -1.56 -0.33 -17.34
N SER A 58 -2.05 -0.77 -16.19
CA SER A 58 -1.92 -2.16 -15.78
C SER A 58 -2.75 -3.05 -16.71
N PRO A 59 -2.18 -4.13 -17.29
CA PRO A 59 -2.94 -5.11 -18.05
C PRO A 59 -3.84 -5.97 -17.15
N ARG A 60 -3.58 -5.98 -15.84
CA ARG A 60 -4.32 -6.71 -14.81
C ARG A 60 -4.72 -5.74 -13.68
N PRO A 61 -5.60 -4.77 -13.98
CA PRO A 61 -5.93 -3.69 -13.06
C PRO A 61 -6.69 -4.22 -11.85
N TRP A 62 -6.33 -3.79 -10.63
CA TRP A 62 -7.11 -4.07 -9.41
C TRP A 62 -8.42 -3.25 -9.37
N THR A 63 -8.41 -2.08 -10.02
CA THR A 63 -9.56 -1.18 -10.17
C THR A 63 -9.49 -0.47 -11.53
N PRO A 64 -10.60 -0.02 -12.14
CA PRO A 64 -10.55 0.66 -13.44
C PRO A 64 -9.54 1.81 -13.46
N GLY A 65 -8.57 1.76 -14.38
CA GLY A 65 -7.53 2.78 -14.50
C GLY A 65 -6.35 2.63 -13.56
N SER A 66 -6.10 1.44 -12.98
CA SER A 66 -4.82 1.17 -12.32
C SER A 66 -3.64 1.47 -13.26
N VAL A 67 -2.72 2.33 -12.81
CA VAL A 67 -1.52 2.72 -13.55
C VAL A 67 -0.28 2.25 -12.80
N LEU A 68 0.67 1.69 -13.56
CA LEU A 68 1.99 1.27 -13.09
C LEU A 68 3.00 2.34 -13.46
N LEU A 69 3.81 2.78 -12.51
CA LEU A 69 4.93 3.70 -12.74
C LEU A 69 6.26 3.00 -12.44
N GLU A 70 7.18 3.10 -13.39
CA GLU A 70 8.54 2.57 -13.30
C GLU A 70 9.55 3.71 -13.52
N PRO A 71 10.69 3.70 -12.81
CA PRO A 71 11.80 4.58 -13.15
C PRO A 71 12.41 4.18 -14.49
N ASP A 72 13.18 5.09 -15.09
CA ASP A 72 14.02 4.79 -16.25
C ASP A 72 14.89 3.55 -15.96
N PRO A 73 15.00 2.56 -16.88
CA PRO A 73 15.85 1.39 -16.71
C PRO A 73 17.27 1.67 -16.19
N ALA A 74 17.86 2.82 -16.55
CA ALA A 74 19.19 3.20 -16.07
C ALA A 74 19.25 3.42 -14.55
N GLY A 75 18.14 3.83 -13.93
CA GLY A 75 18.01 4.05 -12.48
C GLY A 75 17.25 2.96 -11.73
N ALA A 76 16.72 1.96 -12.44
CA ALA A 76 15.86 0.90 -11.89
C ALA A 76 16.65 -0.24 -11.22
N LEU A 77 17.51 0.10 -10.26
CA LEU A 77 18.31 -0.88 -9.52
C LEU A 77 17.55 -1.47 -8.33
N GLY A 78 17.74 -2.76 -8.08
CA GLY A 78 17.11 -3.48 -6.96
C GLY A 78 15.73 -4.05 -7.29
N THR A 79 14.98 -4.40 -6.25
CA THR A 79 13.64 -5.02 -6.37
C THR A 79 12.56 -4.20 -5.66
N SER A 80 12.97 -3.28 -4.79
CA SER A 80 12.13 -2.39 -4.00
C SER A 80 12.32 -0.94 -4.41
N VAL A 81 11.29 -0.12 -4.27
CA VAL A 81 11.41 1.34 -4.43
C VAL A 81 12.37 1.95 -3.41
N PHE A 82 12.60 1.27 -2.29
CA PHE A 82 13.54 1.71 -1.26
C PHE A 82 15.01 1.40 -1.58
N ASP A 83 15.27 0.56 -2.60
CA ASP A 83 16.63 0.25 -3.09
C ASP A 83 17.14 1.33 -4.06
N LEU A 84 16.22 2.11 -4.65
CA LEU A 84 16.52 3.15 -5.64
C LEU A 84 17.40 4.25 -5.02
N ALA A 85 18.22 4.94 -5.82
CA ALA A 85 18.86 6.18 -5.37
C ALA A 85 17.80 7.22 -4.93
N GLU A 86 18.16 8.13 -4.01
CA GLU A 86 17.17 9.06 -3.42
C GLU A 86 16.49 9.94 -4.48
N ASP A 87 17.27 10.48 -5.42
CA ASP A 87 16.76 11.28 -6.54
C ASP A 87 15.80 10.49 -7.42
N VAL A 88 16.13 9.23 -7.75
CA VAL A 88 15.26 8.34 -8.54
C VAL A 88 13.97 8.00 -7.78
N TYR A 89 14.06 7.73 -6.48
CA TYR A 89 12.90 7.50 -5.61
C TYR A 89 11.98 8.73 -5.57
N LEU A 90 12.54 9.92 -5.39
CA LEU A 90 11.77 11.16 -5.39
C LEU A 90 11.13 11.44 -6.75
N SER A 91 11.85 11.25 -7.85
CA SER A 91 11.30 11.38 -9.20
C SER A 91 10.15 10.40 -9.46
N LEU A 92 10.25 9.15 -8.97
CA LEU A 92 9.19 8.15 -9.09
C LEU A 92 7.92 8.56 -8.31
N LEU A 93 8.09 9.02 -7.06
CA LEU A 93 6.98 9.42 -6.18
C LEU A 93 6.31 10.72 -6.66
N LEU A 94 7.09 11.71 -7.10
CA LEU A 94 6.56 12.92 -7.75
C LEU A 94 5.83 12.59 -9.05
N GLY A 95 6.33 11.62 -9.83
CA GLY A 95 5.62 11.08 -10.99
C GLY A 95 4.27 10.46 -10.60
N ALA A 96 4.22 9.69 -9.51
CA ALA A 96 2.97 9.11 -9.00
C ALA A 96 1.96 10.18 -8.58
N ARG A 97 2.43 11.28 -7.99
CA ARG A 97 1.61 12.47 -7.69
C ARG A 97 1.04 13.12 -8.95
N ALA A 98 1.87 13.30 -10.00
CA ALA A 98 1.41 13.83 -11.27
C ALA A 98 0.37 12.91 -11.95
N VAL A 99 0.61 11.60 -11.94
CA VAL A 99 -0.32 10.60 -12.48
C VAL A 99 -1.62 10.57 -11.69
N SER A 100 -1.58 10.66 -10.36
CA SER A 100 -2.81 10.72 -9.55
C SER A 100 -3.70 11.91 -9.96
N ARG A 101 -3.12 13.09 -10.20
CA ARG A 101 -3.86 14.27 -10.68
C ARG A 101 -4.48 14.03 -12.05
N LEU A 102 -3.71 13.47 -12.98
CA LEU A 102 -4.20 13.10 -14.31
C LEU A 102 -5.39 12.13 -14.21
N LEU A 103 -5.29 11.10 -13.37
CA LEU A 103 -6.35 10.11 -13.19
C LEU A 103 -7.60 10.73 -12.55
N CYS A 104 -7.44 11.62 -11.57
CA CYS A 104 -8.56 12.32 -10.96
C CYS A 104 -9.30 13.21 -11.98
N GLU A 105 -8.55 13.98 -12.77
CA GLU A 105 -9.12 14.85 -13.81
C GLU A 105 -9.84 14.04 -14.89
N ARG A 106 -9.19 13.00 -15.42
CA ARG A 106 -9.68 12.29 -16.62
C ARG A 106 -10.71 11.21 -16.35
N LEU A 107 -10.68 10.61 -15.16
CA LEU A 107 -11.63 9.57 -14.77
C LEU A 107 -12.74 10.09 -13.87
N GLY A 108 -12.67 11.36 -13.44
CA GLY A 108 -13.63 11.94 -12.50
C GLY A 108 -13.61 11.31 -11.11
N VAL A 109 -12.55 10.57 -10.77
CA VAL A 109 -12.33 10.09 -9.40
C VAL A 109 -11.83 11.25 -8.54
N ARG A 110 -12.18 11.25 -7.25
CA ARG A 110 -11.73 12.33 -6.35
C ARG A 110 -10.37 12.10 -5.72
N ARG A 111 -9.96 10.85 -5.57
CA ARG A 111 -8.70 10.46 -4.95
C ARG A 111 -8.11 9.25 -5.64
N CYS A 112 -6.80 9.08 -5.51
CA CYS A 112 -6.10 7.85 -5.84
C CYS A 112 -5.35 7.35 -4.62
N ALA A 113 -5.15 6.04 -4.54
CA ALA A 113 -4.22 5.42 -3.62
C ALA A 113 -2.89 5.12 -4.31
N LEU A 114 -1.84 4.90 -3.51
CA LEU A 114 -0.56 4.37 -3.95
C LEU A 114 -0.32 3.03 -3.29
N VAL A 115 0.17 2.06 -4.06
CA VAL A 115 0.67 0.79 -3.53
C VAL A 115 2.04 0.48 -4.14
N SER A 116 3.00 0.08 -3.32
CA SER A 116 4.29 -0.44 -3.77
C SER A 116 4.64 -1.70 -3.00
N ARG A 117 5.17 -2.68 -3.72
CA ARG A 117 5.59 -3.96 -3.18
C ARG A 117 6.84 -4.44 -3.94
N PRO A 118 7.90 -4.87 -3.24
CA PRO A 118 9.04 -5.49 -3.88
C PRO A 118 8.65 -6.77 -4.65
N GLN A 119 9.13 -6.92 -5.87
CA GLN A 119 8.86 -8.09 -6.71
C GLN A 119 10.17 -8.62 -7.30
N PRO A 120 10.56 -9.89 -7.06
CA PRO A 120 11.85 -10.43 -7.50
C PRO A 120 12.10 -10.40 -9.02
N HIS A 121 11.05 -10.38 -9.82
CA HIS A 121 11.12 -10.49 -11.29
C HIS A 121 10.67 -9.22 -12.00
N ARG A 122 10.56 -8.09 -11.29
CA ARG A 122 10.11 -6.83 -11.86
C ARG A 122 10.96 -5.68 -11.33
N PRO A 123 11.28 -4.66 -12.14
CA PRO A 123 11.91 -3.45 -11.62
C PRO A 123 11.05 -2.81 -10.51
N PRO A 124 11.69 -2.02 -9.62
CA PRO A 124 10.98 -1.22 -8.64
C PRO A 124 9.89 -0.37 -9.30
N HIS A 125 8.69 -0.41 -8.75
CA HIS A 125 7.55 0.32 -9.30
C HIS A 125 6.57 0.72 -8.20
N VAL A 126 5.71 1.67 -8.53
CA VAL A 126 4.53 2.02 -7.75
C VAL A 126 3.28 1.84 -8.60
N GLN A 127 2.17 1.50 -7.96
CA GLN A 127 0.86 1.44 -8.58
C GLN A 127 0.03 2.60 -8.04
N VAL A 128 -0.58 3.37 -8.95
CA VAL A 128 -1.56 4.40 -8.60
C VAL A 128 -2.93 3.85 -8.92
N LEU A 129 -3.80 3.80 -7.90
CA LEU A 129 -5.10 3.16 -7.96
C LEU A 129 -6.22 4.21 -7.83
N PRO A 130 -6.97 4.51 -8.90
CA PRO A 130 -8.16 5.37 -8.82
C PRO A 130 -9.20 4.85 -7.82
N LEU A 131 -9.68 5.69 -6.91
CA LEU A 131 -10.69 5.30 -5.91
C LEU A 131 -12.09 5.69 -6.38
N HIS A 132 -12.75 4.76 -7.07
CA HIS A 132 -14.08 4.96 -7.64
C HIS A 132 -15.20 4.91 -6.59
N GLY A 133 -16.30 5.62 -6.83
CA GLY A 133 -17.52 5.53 -6.00
C GLY A 133 -17.49 6.28 -4.67
N LEU A 134 -16.45 7.07 -4.39
CA LEU A 134 -16.39 7.90 -3.19
C LEU A 134 -17.50 8.98 -3.20
N GLY A 135 -17.83 9.53 -2.03
CA GLY A 135 -18.68 10.74 -1.84
C GLY A 135 -17.88 12.04 -1.69
N ALA A 136 -18.51 13.21 -1.95
CA ALA A 136 -17.84 14.51 -1.94
C ALA A 136 -17.15 14.82 -0.61
N GLU A 137 -17.83 14.49 0.48
CA GLU A 137 -17.32 14.64 1.84
C GLU A 137 -16.48 13.42 2.23
N TRP A 138 -15.40 13.69 2.95
CA TRP A 138 -14.60 12.63 3.56
C TRP A 138 -15.38 11.95 4.68
N ARG A 139 -15.31 10.63 4.71
CA ARG A 139 -15.80 9.80 5.83
C ARG A 139 -14.91 8.57 5.94
N PRO A 140 -14.72 8.02 7.15
CA PRO A 140 -14.03 6.76 7.30
C PRO A 140 -14.69 5.69 6.43
N HIS A 141 -13.88 4.93 5.70
CA HIS A 141 -14.34 3.81 4.91
C HIS A 141 -13.38 2.65 5.08
N LEU A 142 -13.73 1.76 6.00
CA LEU A 142 -12.92 0.61 6.39
C LEU A 142 -13.36 -0.64 5.62
N ALA A 143 -12.44 -1.59 5.47
CA ALA A 143 -12.76 -2.93 5.00
C ALA A 143 -13.76 -3.61 5.95
N ALA A 144 -14.65 -4.44 5.39
CA ALA A 144 -15.59 -5.22 6.18
C ALA A 144 -14.91 -6.33 7.00
N ASP A 145 -13.83 -6.89 6.45
CA ASP A 145 -13.11 -8.01 7.01
C ASP A 145 -11.68 -7.62 7.41
N GLU A 146 -11.16 -8.30 8.41
CA GLU A 146 -9.78 -8.18 8.90
C GLU A 146 -8.87 -9.25 8.26
N GLU A 147 -7.59 -8.95 8.15
CA GLU A 147 -6.60 -9.86 7.56
C GLU A 147 -5.26 -9.77 8.29
N PHE A 148 -4.67 -10.92 8.63
CA PHE A 148 -3.34 -10.99 9.24
C PHE A 148 -2.48 -12.05 8.55
N ASN A 149 -1.30 -11.64 8.11
CA ASN A 149 -0.32 -12.49 7.44
C ASN A 149 1.02 -12.44 8.21
N PRO A 150 1.43 -13.52 8.90
CA PRO A 150 2.72 -13.56 9.62
C PRO A 150 3.94 -13.63 8.70
N SER A 151 3.73 -14.08 7.46
CA SER A 151 4.71 -14.14 6.38
C SER A 151 4.12 -13.53 5.12
N ASP A 152 4.97 -13.20 4.17
CA ASP A 152 4.61 -12.60 2.89
C ASP A 152 3.60 -13.46 2.10
N PRO A 153 2.35 -12.99 1.89
CA PRO A 153 1.31 -13.73 1.17
C PRO A 153 1.38 -13.53 -0.36
N GLY A 154 2.37 -12.81 -0.88
CA GLY A 154 2.48 -12.49 -2.30
C GLY A 154 1.88 -11.14 -2.71
N TYR A 155 1.23 -10.44 -1.78
CA TYR A 155 0.67 -9.10 -1.97
C TYR A 155 0.76 -8.25 -0.69
N CYS A 156 0.47 -6.95 -0.80
CA CYS A 156 0.28 -6.04 0.33
C CYS A 156 -1.15 -5.53 0.30
N THR A 157 -1.79 -5.41 1.47
CA THR A 157 -3.14 -4.87 1.62
C THR A 157 -3.17 -3.81 2.71
N SER A 158 -4.11 -2.87 2.63
CA SER A 158 -4.32 -1.84 3.64
C SER A 158 -5.27 -2.24 4.77
N LYS A 159 -5.89 -3.44 4.69
CA LYS A 159 -6.81 -3.97 5.71
C LYS A 159 -6.16 -3.99 7.10
N SER A 160 -6.98 -3.75 8.12
CA SER A 160 -6.56 -3.92 9.52
C SER A 160 -6.62 -5.38 9.97
N ALA A 161 -6.03 -5.66 11.12
CA ALA A 161 -6.10 -6.94 11.82
C ALA A 161 -6.56 -6.76 13.27
N PRO A 162 -6.90 -7.83 14.01
CA PRO A 162 -7.17 -7.74 15.44
C PRO A 162 -6.04 -7.05 16.20
N ARG A 163 -6.42 -6.35 17.29
CA ARG A 163 -5.46 -5.64 18.13
C ARG A 163 -4.41 -6.59 18.71
N TRP A 164 -3.14 -6.24 18.56
CA TRP A 164 -2.01 -6.90 19.21
C TRP A 164 -1.83 -6.44 20.67
N THR A 165 -1.22 -7.30 21.48
CA THR A 165 -0.94 -6.98 22.88
C THR A 165 0.19 -5.97 23.00
N ASP A 166 0.15 -5.18 24.07
CA ASP A 166 1.13 -4.14 24.32
C ASP A 166 2.54 -4.73 24.49
N GLU A 167 2.68 -5.96 25.02
CA GLU A 167 3.96 -6.67 25.15
C GLU A 167 4.57 -7.01 23.79
N ARG A 168 3.78 -7.54 22.85
CA ARG A 168 4.26 -7.88 21.50
C ARG A 168 4.69 -6.64 20.73
N LEU A 169 3.93 -5.56 20.86
CA LEU A 169 4.26 -4.28 20.24
C LEU A 169 5.52 -3.67 20.85
N THR A 170 5.71 -3.78 22.17
CA THR A 170 6.91 -3.33 22.87
C THR A 170 8.15 -4.13 22.47
N GLU A 171 8.02 -5.45 22.29
CA GLU A 171 9.10 -6.30 21.79
C GLU A 171 9.54 -5.88 20.39
N LEU A 172 8.60 -5.74 19.45
CA LEU A 172 8.90 -5.27 18.10
C LEU A 172 9.48 -3.87 18.09
N GLN A 173 8.94 -2.95 18.91
CA GLN A 173 9.47 -1.60 19.04
C GLN A 173 10.94 -1.64 19.46
N GLY A 174 11.29 -2.45 20.46
CA GLY A 174 12.67 -2.65 20.90
C GLY A 174 13.58 -3.15 19.78
N ARG A 175 13.13 -4.13 18.99
CA ARG A 175 13.88 -4.66 17.84
C ARG A 175 14.13 -3.60 16.76
N VAL A 176 13.11 -2.82 16.40
CA VAL A 176 13.27 -1.77 15.38
C VAL A 176 14.18 -0.66 15.90
N ARG A 177 13.99 -0.22 17.13
CA ARG A 177 14.80 0.85 17.75
C ARG A 177 16.25 0.44 17.97
N ALA A 178 16.54 -0.84 18.20
CA ALA A 178 17.91 -1.36 18.28
C ALA A 178 18.71 -1.15 16.98
N ALA A 179 18.04 -0.92 15.84
CA ALA A 179 18.67 -0.62 14.56
C ALA A 179 18.84 0.89 14.28
N LEU A 180 18.46 1.76 15.22
CA LEU A 180 18.73 3.20 15.14
C LEU A 180 20.22 3.48 15.38
N PRO A 181 20.75 4.61 14.86
CA PRO A 181 22.09 5.05 15.19
C PRO A 181 22.31 5.28 16.69
N ASP A 182 21.27 5.77 17.39
CA ASP A 182 21.23 5.89 18.85
C ASP A 182 19.95 5.22 19.39
N PRO A 183 20.01 3.91 19.73
CA PRO A 183 18.85 3.19 20.27
C PRO A 183 18.34 3.72 21.62
N GLY A 184 19.22 4.37 22.39
CA GLY A 184 18.96 4.87 23.74
C GLY A 184 18.27 6.24 23.76
N ALA A 185 18.27 6.97 22.64
CA ALA A 185 17.61 8.27 22.54
C ALA A 185 16.12 8.18 22.90
N PRO A 186 15.60 8.97 23.84
CA PRO A 186 14.17 8.95 24.16
C PRO A 186 13.34 9.38 22.93
N PRO A 187 12.17 8.77 22.70
CA PRO A 187 11.29 9.21 21.61
C PRO A 187 10.81 10.65 21.87
N ASP A 188 10.84 11.49 20.83
CA ASP A 188 10.31 12.85 20.92
C ASP A 188 8.81 12.84 20.68
N PHE A 189 8.02 13.20 21.70
CA PHE A 189 6.55 13.25 21.65
C PHE A 189 5.96 14.55 21.12
N THR A 190 6.79 15.52 20.70
CA THR A 190 6.35 16.82 20.20
C THR A 190 5.33 16.68 19.07
N PHE A 191 4.21 17.40 19.20
CA PHE A 191 3.19 17.50 18.17
C PHE A 191 3.09 18.95 17.70
N LEU A 192 3.06 19.17 16.39
CA LEU A 192 3.09 20.49 15.75
C LEU A 192 1.70 20.85 15.19
N GLY A 193 0.66 20.74 16.02
CA GLY A 193 -0.70 21.08 15.65
C GLY A 193 -1.62 21.29 16.85
N GLU A 194 -2.81 21.82 16.58
CA GLU A 194 -3.84 22.03 17.59
C GLU A 194 -4.77 20.81 17.78
N ASP A 195 -4.66 19.79 16.92
CA ASP A 195 -5.49 18.59 16.97
C ASP A 195 -5.15 17.68 18.17
N PRO A 196 -6.10 17.38 19.08
CA PRO A 196 -5.88 16.50 20.22
C PRO A 196 -5.56 15.04 19.87
N ASP A 197 -5.97 14.51 18.71
CA ASP A 197 -5.90 13.07 18.44
C ASP A 197 -4.48 12.52 18.19
N VAL A 198 -3.50 13.41 17.99
CA VAL A 198 -2.10 13.10 17.67
C VAL A 198 -1.13 13.57 18.78
N ARG A 199 -1.64 14.13 19.89
CA ARG A 199 -0.86 14.75 20.99
C ARG A 199 0.03 13.83 21.83
N GLY A 200 0.14 12.54 21.52
CA GLY A 200 0.95 11.62 22.33
C GLY A 200 0.31 11.26 23.68
N GLU A 201 -0.97 11.53 23.88
CA GLU A 201 -1.71 11.23 25.13
C GLU A 201 -2.08 9.74 25.29
N GLU A 202 -1.96 8.95 24.22
CA GLU A 202 -2.14 7.50 24.23
C GLU A 202 -0.79 6.77 24.12
N LEU A 203 -0.74 5.53 24.61
CA LEU A 203 0.43 4.66 24.46
C LEU A 203 0.76 4.49 22.96
N GLN A 204 2.00 4.82 22.60
CA GLN A 204 2.51 4.76 21.23
C GLN A 204 3.83 4.02 21.18
N TRP A 205 3.93 3.05 20.28
CA TRP A 205 5.15 2.32 19.99
C TRP A 205 5.95 3.02 18.90
N ARG A 206 6.48 4.21 19.22
CA ARG A 206 7.32 5.02 18.31
C ARG A 206 8.62 4.29 18.01
N VAL A 207 8.92 4.11 16.74
CA VAL A 207 10.11 3.39 16.27
C VAL A 207 11.15 4.30 15.63
N TRP A 208 10.73 5.45 15.10
CA TRP A 208 11.58 6.46 14.50
C TRP A 208 10.87 7.79 14.52
N ASP A 209 11.63 8.88 14.59
CA ASP A 209 11.10 10.23 14.48
C ASP A 209 12.17 11.21 14.01
N ASP A 210 11.72 12.34 13.46
CA ASP A 210 12.53 13.51 13.13
C ASP A 210 11.76 14.79 13.52
N PRO A 211 12.28 16.01 13.30
CA PRO A 211 11.56 17.24 13.67
C PRO A 211 10.19 17.42 13.02
N GLY A 212 9.89 16.76 11.89
CA GLY A 212 8.66 16.91 11.12
C GLY A 212 7.74 15.69 11.11
N HIS A 213 8.23 14.50 11.45
CA HIS A 213 7.53 13.22 11.27
C HIS A 213 7.77 12.26 12.43
N VAL A 214 6.87 11.30 12.59
CA VAL A 214 7.00 10.19 13.52
C VAL A 214 6.50 8.90 12.86
N SER A 215 7.16 7.80 13.18
CA SER A 215 6.80 6.45 12.75
C SER A 215 6.42 5.61 13.96
N VAL A 216 5.24 5.00 13.91
CA VAL A 216 4.62 4.29 15.04
C VAL A 216 4.14 2.92 14.58
N LEU A 217 4.37 1.88 15.38
CA LEU A 217 3.71 0.60 15.13
C LEU A 217 2.21 0.75 15.33
N THR A 218 1.40 0.31 14.37
CA THR A 218 -0.04 0.19 14.60
C THR A 218 -0.28 -0.98 15.57
N PRO A 219 -1.21 -0.84 16.53
CA PRO A 219 -1.69 -1.96 17.32
C PRO A 219 -2.66 -2.85 16.54
N PHE A 220 -3.05 -2.51 15.30
CA PHE A 220 -3.90 -3.36 14.43
C PHE A 220 -3.14 -3.87 13.18
N PRO A 221 -1.96 -4.52 13.33
CA PRO A 221 -1.06 -4.77 12.22
C PRO A 221 -1.48 -6.00 11.39
N ASN A 222 -1.63 -5.84 10.07
CA ASN A 222 -1.86 -6.99 9.16
C ASN A 222 -0.60 -7.79 8.81
N THR A 223 0.58 -7.28 9.17
CA THR A 223 1.87 -7.97 9.11
C THR A 223 2.70 -7.55 10.33
N PRO A 224 3.53 -8.43 10.92
CA PRO A 224 4.39 -8.05 12.03
C PRO A 224 5.21 -6.78 11.73
N GLY A 225 5.08 -5.78 12.58
CA GLY A 225 5.82 -4.52 12.43
C GLY A 225 5.19 -3.52 11.46
N LEU A 226 3.92 -3.68 11.06
CA LEU A 226 3.22 -2.65 10.29
C LEU A 226 3.35 -1.30 11.02
N THR A 227 3.93 -0.34 10.31
CA THR A 227 4.27 0.97 10.84
C THR A 227 3.54 2.04 10.04
N VAL A 228 3.00 3.03 10.73
CA VAL A 228 2.43 4.24 10.12
C VAL A 228 3.39 5.39 10.29
N VAL A 229 3.73 6.07 9.20
CA VAL A 229 4.54 7.29 9.20
C VAL A 229 3.59 8.47 9.05
N VAL A 230 3.63 9.39 10.00
CA VAL A 230 2.73 10.55 10.06
C VAL A 230 3.55 11.83 10.23
N PRO A 231 3.13 12.94 9.60
CA PRO A 231 3.67 14.25 9.94
C PRO A 231 3.29 14.62 11.38
N ARG A 232 4.09 15.47 12.01
CA ARG A 232 3.78 16.06 13.32
C ARG A 232 2.78 17.21 13.20
N ARG A 233 2.61 17.76 11.99
CA ARG A 233 1.62 18.80 11.70
C ARG A 233 0.41 18.19 11.01
N PRO A 234 -0.83 18.57 11.39
CA PRO A 234 -2.04 18.16 10.67
C PRO A 234 -1.95 18.44 9.18
N LEU A 235 -2.09 17.36 8.40
CA LEU A 235 -2.10 17.36 6.95
C LEU A 235 -3.23 16.45 6.46
N SER A 236 -3.80 16.78 5.29
CA SER A 236 -4.91 16.01 4.72
C SER A 236 -4.53 14.54 4.53
N SER A 237 -5.48 13.64 4.76
CA SER A 237 -5.34 12.21 4.42
C SER A 237 -5.12 11.95 2.93
N ASP A 238 -5.48 12.89 2.05
CA ASP A 238 -5.17 12.82 0.62
C ASP A 238 -3.72 13.25 0.37
N ILE A 239 -2.81 12.29 0.49
CA ILE A 239 -1.37 12.50 0.34
C ILE A 239 -1.01 13.13 -1.02
N PHE A 240 -1.70 12.78 -2.11
CA PHE A 240 -1.39 13.34 -3.44
C PHE A 240 -1.83 14.80 -3.58
N SER A 241 -2.76 15.27 -2.75
CA SER A 241 -3.19 16.67 -2.69
C SER A 241 -2.23 17.59 -1.93
N LEU A 242 -1.31 17.02 -1.15
CA LEU A 242 -0.38 17.81 -0.34
C LEU A 242 0.48 18.75 -1.19
N GLU A 243 0.87 19.87 -0.57
CA GLU A 243 1.89 20.76 -1.12
C GLU A 243 3.20 19.99 -1.33
N GLU A 244 3.94 20.35 -2.37
CA GLU A 244 5.11 19.57 -2.77
C GLU A 244 6.17 19.42 -1.67
N PRO A 245 6.52 20.46 -0.88
CA PRO A 245 7.47 20.31 0.21
C PRO A 245 7.00 19.32 1.28
N ASP A 246 5.71 19.35 1.63
CA ASP A 246 5.12 18.43 2.61
C ASP A 246 5.12 16.99 2.07
N TYR A 247 4.73 16.81 0.81
CA TYR A 247 4.77 15.51 0.13
C TYR A 247 6.19 14.93 0.11
N VAL A 248 7.17 15.71 -0.34
CA VAL A 248 8.57 15.29 -0.42
C VAL A 248 9.12 14.94 0.96
N SER A 249 8.81 15.73 1.98
CA SER A 249 9.25 15.43 3.34
C SER A 249 8.63 14.13 3.88
N LEU A 250 7.34 13.90 3.62
CA LEU A 250 6.63 12.69 4.06
C LEU A 250 7.17 11.42 3.39
N VAL A 251 7.42 11.45 2.07
CA VAL A 251 7.96 10.27 1.37
C VAL A 251 9.41 9.99 1.75
N ARG A 252 10.21 11.02 2.09
CA ARG A 252 11.55 10.83 2.68
C ARG A 252 11.49 10.16 4.05
N ALA A 253 10.58 10.63 4.92
CA ALA A 253 10.36 10.01 6.22
C ALA A 253 9.90 8.55 6.08
N ALA A 254 9.03 8.26 5.11
CA ALA A 254 8.61 6.90 4.77
C ALA A 254 9.78 6.02 4.34
N ARG A 255 10.66 6.53 3.46
CA ARG A 255 11.87 5.81 3.04
C ARG A 255 12.80 5.51 4.22
N THR A 256 13.09 6.50 5.07
CA THR A 256 13.96 6.31 6.25
C THR A 256 13.40 5.24 7.17
N SER A 257 12.09 5.28 7.42
CA SER A 257 11.39 4.32 8.27
C SER A 257 11.36 2.92 7.67
N ALA A 258 11.14 2.80 6.36
CA ALA A 258 11.15 1.51 5.66
C ALA A 258 12.51 0.83 5.75
N LEU A 259 13.60 1.59 5.54
CA LEU A 259 14.97 1.07 5.67
C LEU A 259 15.30 0.67 7.11
N LEU A 260 14.77 1.38 8.10
CA LEU A 260 14.91 1.00 9.51
C LEU A 260 14.16 -0.30 9.82
N LEU A 261 12.91 -0.44 9.36
CA LEU A 261 12.12 -1.66 9.54
C LEU A 261 12.77 -2.87 8.88
N LEU A 262 13.32 -2.70 7.67
CA LEU A 262 14.04 -3.74 6.95
C LEU A 262 15.18 -4.31 7.81
N ARG A 263 16.03 -3.44 8.37
CA ARG A 263 17.17 -3.85 9.21
C ARG A 263 16.73 -4.36 10.58
N GLY A 264 15.85 -3.65 11.28
CA GLY A 264 15.47 -3.94 12.65
C GLY A 264 14.63 -5.21 12.81
N LEU A 265 13.87 -5.58 11.78
CA LEU A 265 13.03 -6.78 11.80
C LEU A 265 13.62 -7.94 11.01
N GLY A 266 14.65 -7.70 10.19
CA GLY A 266 15.18 -8.72 9.27
C GLY A 266 14.16 -9.09 8.19
N ALA A 267 13.36 -8.12 7.74
CA ALA A 267 12.39 -8.33 6.67
C ALA A 267 13.10 -8.52 5.32
N SER A 268 12.52 -9.30 4.42
CA SER A 268 13.03 -9.47 3.05
C SER A 268 12.68 -8.30 2.13
N GLY A 269 11.67 -7.51 2.52
CA GLY A 269 11.25 -6.31 1.82
C GLY A 269 10.28 -5.51 2.67
N VAL A 270 9.90 -4.33 2.19
CA VAL A 270 8.88 -3.48 2.81
C VAL A 270 7.95 -2.97 1.72
N GLY A 271 6.65 -3.21 1.87
CA GLY A 271 5.62 -2.58 1.05
C GLY A 271 5.29 -1.17 1.54
N MET A 272 4.67 -0.37 0.70
CA MET A 272 4.23 1.00 1.00
C MET A 272 2.82 1.25 0.47
N ILE A 273 1.95 1.85 1.27
CA ILE A 273 0.57 2.21 0.88
C ILE A 273 0.24 3.65 1.30
N PHE A 274 -0.36 4.42 0.37
CA PHE A 274 -1.09 5.66 0.63
C PHE A 274 -2.57 5.40 0.37
N GLU A 275 -3.44 5.62 1.35
CA GLU A 275 -4.88 5.32 1.23
C GLU A 275 -5.74 6.47 1.77
N GLY A 276 -5.59 6.83 3.05
CA GLY A 276 -6.20 8.02 3.63
C GLY A 276 -7.70 7.92 3.97
N PHE A 277 -8.23 6.71 4.20
CA PHE A 277 -9.66 6.50 4.52
C PHE A 277 -9.94 5.86 5.89
N GLU A 278 -8.92 5.57 6.69
CA GLU A 278 -9.11 5.15 8.08
C GLU A 278 -9.32 6.35 9.01
N ILE A 279 -8.48 7.38 8.83
CA ILE A 279 -8.47 8.63 9.60
C ILE A 279 -8.14 9.77 8.63
N ASP A 280 -8.74 10.95 8.83
CA ASP A 280 -8.48 12.13 8.00
C ASP A 280 -7.18 12.85 8.40
N TYR A 281 -6.08 12.12 8.33
CA TYR A 281 -4.74 12.60 8.65
C TYR A 281 -3.74 11.94 7.69
N ALA A 282 -2.78 12.68 7.15
CA ALA A 282 -1.77 12.10 6.25
C ALA A 282 -1.02 10.95 6.94
N HIS A 283 -1.05 9.75 6.38
CA HIS A 283 -0.30 8.61 6.92
C HIS A 283 0.14 7.66 5.82
N VAL A 284 1.42 7.28 5.87
CA VAL A 284 1.98 6.23 5.01
C VAL A 284 2.02 4.93 5.79
N LYS A 285 1.41 3.88 5.25
CA LYS A 285 1.53 2.53 5.81
C LYS A 285 2.78 1.85 5.23
N LEU A 286 3.62 1.31 6.09
CA LEU A 286 4.79 0.50 5.74
C LEU A 286 4.61 -0.92 6.26
N MET A 287 4.72 -1.90 5.37
CA MET A 287 4.40 -3.31 5.65
C MET A 287 5.66 -4.16 5.46
N PRO A 288 6.36 -4.53 6.54
CA PRO A 288 7.45 -5.49 6.47
C PRO A 288 6.98 -6.83 5.88
N LEU A 289 7.77 -7.38 4.97
CA LEU A 289 7.53 -8.66 4.31
C LEU A 289 8.54 -9.67 4.83
N PHE A 290 8.07 -10.84 5.26
CA PHE A 290 8.91 -11.92 5.77
C PHE A 290 8.79 -13.13 4.85
N SER A 291 9.91 -13.68 4.41
CA SER A 291 9.90 -14.88 3.57
C SER A 291 9.14 -16.02 4.26
N SER A 292 8.26 -16.70 3.53
CA SER A 292 7.58 -17.88 4.03
C SER A 292 8.55 -19.07 4.06
N CYS A 293 8.42 -19.93 5.08
CA CYS A 293 9.17 -21.19 5.15
C CYS A 293 8.62 -22.28 4.20
N SER A 294 7.43 -22.08 3.63
CA SER A 294 6.74 -23.02 2.75
C SER A 294 6.77 -22.53 1.31
N SER A 295 7.53 -23.23 0.47
CA SER A 295 7.71 -23.01 -0.98
C SER A 295 6.47 -23.36 -1.82
N GLY A 296 5.29 -22.94 -1.37
CA GLY A 296 4.05 -23.01 -2.14
C GLY A 296 3.84 -21.68 -2.86
N ASP A 297 4.04 -21.67 -4.17
CA ASP A 297 3.68 -20.54 -5.05
C ASP A 297 2.15 -20.45 -5.13
N VAL A 298 1.51 -20.03 -4.03
CA VAL A 298 0.08 -19.73 -4.03
C VAL A 298 -0.07 -18.36 -4.67
N SER A 299 -0.22 -18.37 -6.00
CA SER A 299 -0.61 -17.16 -6.72
C SER A 299 -1.97 -16.69 -6.15
N PRO A 300 -2.07 -15.46 -5.63
CA PRO A 300 -3.33 -14.95 -5.10
C PRO A 300 -4.40 -14.94 -6.20
N CYS A 301 -5.66 -15.18 -5.81
CA CYS A 301 -6.77 -15.17 -6.74
C CYS A 301 -6.97 -13.74 -7.27
N PRO A 302 -7.08 -13.54 -8.60
CA PRO A 302 -7.24 -12.20 -9.15
C PRO A 302 -8.48 -11.51 -8.59
N SER A 303 -8.33 -10.27 -8.12
CA SER A 303 -9.41 -9.50 -7.51
C SER A 303 -9.62 -8.19 -8.26
N PHE A 304 -10.89 -7.83 -8.50
CA PHE A 304 -11.26 -6.61 -9.22
C PHE A 304 -12.39 -5.87 -8.52
N TYR A 305 -12.21 -4.57 -8.33
CA TYR A 305 -13.19 -3.71 -7.66
C TYR A 305 -13.55 -2.52 -8.55
N SER A 306 -14.81 -2.46 -8.97
CA SER A 306 -15.36 -1.34 -9.75
C SER A 306 -15.61 -0.09 -8.90
N SER A 307 -15.81 -0.25 -7.59
CA SER A 307 -15.88 0.82 -6.60
C SER A 307 -14.96 0.51 -5.42
N TYR A 308 -14.45 1.55 -4.76
CA TYR A 308 -13.55 1.41 -3.62
C TYR A 308 -14.21 0.59 -2.49
N PRO A 309 -13.62 -0.56 -2.08
CA PRO A 309 -14.24 -1.47 -1.11
C PRO A 309 -13.90 -1.14 0.36
N GLY A 310 -13.15 -0.07 0.62
CA GLY A 310 -12.65 0.27 1.97
C GLY A 310 -11.25 -0.27 2.29
N PHE A 311 -10.56 -0.82 1.29
CA PHE A 311 -9.14 -1.13 1.35
C PHE A 311 -8.51 -1.02 -0.04
N VAL A 312 -7.18 -1.05 -0.12
CA VAL A 312 -6.41 -1.20 -1.37
C VAL A 312 -5.41 -2.34 -1.26
N SER A 313 -5.08 -2.96 -2.40
CA SER A 313 -4.18 -4.11 -2.46
C SER A 313 -3.22 -4.01 -3.64
N SER A 314 -2.08 -4.68 -3.54
CA SER A 314 -1.13 -4.87 -4.65
C SER A 314 -1.47 -6.10 -5.51
N GLU A 315 -2.57 -6.80 -5.22
CA GLU A 315 -3.02 -7.95 -6.00
C GLU A 315 -3.34 -7.55 -7.44
N ASP A 316 -3.03 -8.45 -8.37
CA ASP A 316 -3.43 -8.31 -9.75
C ASP A 316 -4.94 -8.56 -9.88
N GLY A 317 -5.57 -7.82 -10.80
CA GLY A 317 -6.91 -8.15 -11.27
C GLY A 317 -6.92 -9.20 -12.40
N PRO A 318 -8.10 -9.55 -12.91
CA PRO A 318 -8.23 -10.30 -14.14
C PRO A 318 -7.62 -9.51 -15.31
N GLU A 319 -7.21 -10.22 -16.36
CA GLU A 319 -6.69 -9.60 -17.58
C GLU A 319 -7.76 -8.71 -18.22
N ALA A 320 -7.42 -7.43 -18.42
CA ALA A 320 -8.31 -6.46 -19.03
C ALA A 320 -8.33 -6.61 -20.56
N SER A 321 -9.47 -6.29 -21.17
CA SER A 321 -9.59 -6.34 -22.63
C SER A 321 -8.67 -5.31 -23.30
N ALA A 322 -8.00 -5.72 -24.37
CA ALA A 322 -7.10 -4.83 -25.11
C ALA A 322 -7.82 -3.60 -25.69
N GLU A 323 -9.09 -3.75 -26.07
CA GLU A 323 -9.95 -2.65 -26.53
C GLU A 323 -10.27 -1.67 -25.40
N GLY A 324 -10.65 -2.17 -24.22
CA GLY A 324 -10.94 -1.35 -23.05
C GLY A 324 -9.71 -0.56 -22.59
N LEU A 325 -8.54 -1.21 -22.57
CA LEU A 325 -7.27 -0.54 -22.22
C LEU A 325 -6.89 0.55 -23.24
N ARG A 326 -7.09 0.32 -24.55
CA ARG A 326 -6.82 1.35 -25.59
C ARG A 326 -7.78 2.53 -25.51
N ALA A 327 -9.07 2.27 -25.26
CA ALA A 327 -10.06 3.33 -25.05
C ALA A 327 -9.68 4.18 -23.83
N LEU A 328 -9.30 3.53 -22.73
CA LEU A 328 -8.87 4.21 -21.52
C LEU A 328 -7.57 5.00 -21.72
N GLN A 329 -6.59 4.44 -22.43
CA GLN A 329 -5.37 5.16 -22.79
C GLN A 329 -5.72 6.43 -23.56
N THR A 330 -6.59 6.33 -24.57
CA THR A 330 -7.03 7.48 -25.38
C THR A 330 -7.68 8.56 -24.53
N GLN A 331 -8.54 8.18 -23.58
CA GLN A 331 -9.16 9.11 -22.63
C GLN A 331 -8.14 9.80 -21.72
N LEU A 332 -7.11 9.07 -21.26
CA LEU A 332 -6.07 9.60 -20.39
C LEU A 332 -5.07 10.49 -21.13
N THR A 333 -4.83 10.26 -22.43
CA THR A 333 -3.85 11.00 -23.23
C THR A 333 -4.46 12.07 -24.15
N SER A 334 -5.78 12.19 -24.22
CA SER A 334 -6.43 13.27 -25.00
C SER A 334 -5.99 14.65 -24.47
N GLU A 335 -6.03 15.71 -25.27
CA GLU A 335 -5.81 17.06 -24.72
C GLU A 335 -7.07 17.51 -23.96
N SER A 336 -6.89 18.20 -22.83
CA SER A 336 -8.01 18.81 -22.11
C SER A 336 -8.57 19.94 -22.98
N THR A 337 -9.77 19.73 -23.54
CA THR A 337 -10.52 20.76 -24.26
C THR A 337 -10.95 21.83 -23.26
N THR A 338 -10.03 22.74 -22.93
CA THR A 338 -10.33 23.94 -22.16
C THR A 338 -11.06 24.88 -23.10
N SER A 339 -12.39 24.85 -23.07
CA SER A 339 -13.20 25.92 -23.64
C SER A 339 -12.93 27.19 -22.82
N SER A 340 -12.29 28.14 -23.49
CA SER A 340 -11.98 29.51 -23.06
C SER A 340 -13.07 30.23 -22.28
#